data_AF-A0A8J4F8K2-F1
#
_entry.id   AF-A0A8J4F8K2-F1
#
_cell.length_a   1.000
_cell.length_b   1.000
_cell.length_c   1.000
_cell.angle_alpha   90.00
_cell.angle_beta   90.00
_cell.angle_gamma   90.00
#
_symmetry.space_group_name_H-M   'P 1'
#
loop_
_entity.id
_entity.type
_entity.pdbx_description
1 polymer ?
#
loop_
_entity_poly.entity_id
_entity_poly.type
_entity_poly.pdbx_seq_one_letter_code
_entity_poly.pdbx_strand_id
1 'polypeptide(L)'
;MPLYEEPSVQGGSQMPRSASEAALAATNPFNIPADEEIFRFREEERARKEQQKITAQTTGVAEKTTFASQMQATATPDARTLLRELRPPKGPKPTATLATSSIGTLDRRKEKENMSDFIAKKREIFLLQMSLDTKRAEIKKLEERARQREEALKKSEQMLEEDALRFDAFLKENDEKVQEAIKRAETEAKAKQDKVLEIKRLNTATAALRSELNKYEEQLEDCRRYKEFLDSITPPEWFEQQAAKLQRRKDALVAEWQAQCDALRQRREAGMAAKVQAESDYANARTQQQAERAERAIKESLALLKEIMKEREPPPPNLDFQMDPDDEEMYFQEPAQLLSVYKQLEESNLFYIQNAQETEEALEELRQKLRDTKARMDAEALALQGQVSSLQAAIVAAREKARRLKDRTLENEGAFTLSIGNTGGGSGAGVSGQPGGGGGGAGAGTPVNLKQLGDKVREVYVRCGFDADASISTLQMLTNIEMKLEEYLSMVEAMPADYVDSSEKSREKERRKVARDEKLSAQHREHEARMARALERAAAPVFKKTGKPLMFRSAPPQRKKVVQADDRNDEEAELEAYLAQDMI
;
A
#
# COMPACT_ATOMS: atom_id res chain seq x y z
N MET A 1 -9.89 -40.32 13.98
CA MET A 1 -9.46 -40.73 15.33
C MET A 1 -9.96 -39.69 16.31
N PRO A 2 -10.68 -40.08 17.36
CA PRO A 2 -11.68 -39.23 18.02
C PRO A 2 -11.28 -38.93 19.48
N LEU A 3 -11.86 -37.95 20.16
CA LEU A 3 -12.90 -38.06 21.21
C LEU A 3 -12.51 -36.97 22.24
N TYR A 4 -13.34 -36.21 22.96
CA TYR A 4 -14.77 -36.14 23.18
C TYR A 4 -15.00 -34.81 23.93
N GLU A 5 -16.12 -34.13 23.68
CA GLU A 5 -16.69 -33.14 24.60
C GLU A 5 -17.55 -33.85 25.66
N GLU A 6 -17.40 -33.34 26.90
CA GLU A 6 -18.29 -33.25 28.08
C GLU A 6 -19.14 -34.44 28.57
N PRO A 7 -19.33 -34.55 29.91
CA PRO A 7 -20.54 -33.95 30.49
C PRO A 7 -20.43 -33.38 31.93
N SER A 8 -21.29 -32.38 32.17
CA SER A 8 -22.26 -32.20 33.27
C SER A 8 -21.86 -32.02 34.76
N VAL A 9 -22.58 -31.04 35.34
CA VAL A 9 -22.73 -30.65 36.74
C VAL A 9 -23.80 -31.52 37.43
N GLN A 10 -23.55 -32.02 38.65
CA GLN A 10 -24.44 -31.92 39.83
C GLN A 10 -23.98 -32.80 41.02
N GLY A 11 -23.97 -32.20 42.23
CA GLY A 11 -24.39 -32.87 43.46
C GLY A 11 -23.31 -33.40 44.41
N GLY A 12 -23.15 -32.77 45.59
CA GLY A 12 -22.37 -33.33 46.70
C GLY A 12 -22.24 -32.40 47.90
N SER A 13 -23.29 -32.35 48.73
CA SER A 13 -23.30 -31.69 50.05
C SER A 13 -22.71 -32.59 51.14
N GLN A 14 -21.96 -31.98 52.05
CA GLN A 14 -21.81 -32.28 53.48
C GLN A 14 -20.85 -33.38 54.03
N MET A 15 -19.92 -32.86 54.86
CA MET A 15 -19.43 -33.36 56.18
C MET A 15 -18.22 -34.34 56.20
N PRO A 16 -17.53 -34.51 57.36
CA PRO A 16 -16.39 -33.69 57.76
C PRO A 16 -15.13 -34.56 57.99
N ARG A 17 -13.97 -34.18 57.45
CA ARG A 17 -12.73 -34.94 57.74
C ARG A 17 -12.11 -34.50 59.06
N SER A 18 -12.56 -35.20 60.09
CA SER A 18 -11.80 -35.79 61.20
C SER A 18 -10.56 -35.05 61.70
N ALA A 19 -10.66 -34.61 62.97
CA ALA A 19 -9.62 -34.11 63.85
C ALA A 19 -8.50 -35.11 64.21
N SER A 20 -8.17 -36.05 63.33
CA SER A 20 -7.16 -37.10 63.57
C SER A 20 -5.81 -36.84 62.89
N GLU A 21 -5.69 -35.86 61.98
CA GLU A 21 -4.40 -35.49 61.38
C GLU A 21 -3.61 -34.49 62.23
N ALA A 22 -4.28 -33.65 63.02
CA ALA A 22 -3.62 -32.68 63.91
C ALA A 22 -2.93 -33.33 65.11
N ALA A 23 -3.37 -34.52 65.54
CA ALA A 23 -2.85 -35.18 66.75
C ALA A 23 -1.49 -35.88 66.54
N LEU A 24 -1.09 -36.17 65.30
CA LEU A 24 0.20 -36.82 65.01
C LEU A 24 1.34 -35.83 64.73
N ALA A 25 1.03 -34.54 64.48
CA ALA A 25 2.03 -33.49 64.30
C ALA A 25 2.60 -32.96 65.64
N ALA A 26 1.92 -33.21 66.76
CA ALA A 26 2.30 -32.71 68.09
C ALA A 26 3.47 -33.47 68.76
N THR A 27 3.97 -34.55 68.15
CA THR A 27 5.04 -35.39 68.74
C THR A 27 6.44 -35.01 68.26
N ASN A 28 6.58 -34.04 67.34
CA ASN A 28 7.89 -33.61 66.86
C ASN A 28 8.33 -32.29 67.52
N PRO A 29 9.31 -32.31 68.46
CA PRO A 29 9.77 -31.13 69.19
C PRO A 29 10.54 -30.12 68.32
N PHE A 30 10.76 -30.41 67.03
CA PHE A 30 11.44 -29.53 66.08
C PHE A 30 10.52 -29.00 64.96
N ASN A 31 9.22 -29.27 65.02
CA ASN A 31 8.28 -28.68 64.06
C ASN A 31 7.82 -27.32 64.59
N ILE A 32 8.07 -26.27 63.82
CA ILE A 32 7.68 -24.90 64.17
C ILE A 32 6.15 -24.82 64.10
N PRO A 33 5.46 -24.44 65.20
CA PRO A 33 4.00 -24.30 65.19
C PRO A 33 3.53 -23.30 64.14
N ALA A 34 2.31 -23.45 63.62
CA ALA A 34 1.76 -22.52 62.64
C ALA A 34 1.68 -21.10 63.22
N ASP A 35 1.84 -20.06 62.38
CA ASP A 35 1.88 -18.66 62.82
C ASP A 35 0.68 -18.28 63.70
N GLU A 36 -0.51 -18.81 63.40
CA GLU A 36 -1.72 -18.61 64.23
C GLU A 36 -1.60 -19.17 65.66
N GLU A 37 -0.90 -20.30 65.85
CA GLU A 37 -0.64 -20.88 67.17
C GLU A 37 0.43 -20.09 67.90
N ILE A 38 1.45 -19.59 67.20
CA ILE A 38 2.50 -18.72 67.78
C ILE A 38 1.88 -17.41 68.29
N PHE A 39 0.99 -16.79 67.51
CA PHE A 39 0.28 -15.58 67.94
C PHE A 39 -0.60 -15.85 69.17
N ARG A 40 -1.33 -16.96 69.20
CA ARG A 40 -2.12 -17.36 70.37
C ARG A 40 -1.27 -17.61 71.60
N PHE A 41 -0.18 -18.37 71.50
CA PHE A 41 0.74 -18.58 72.63
C PHE A 41 1.33 -17.26 73.15
N ARG A 42 1.61 -16.30 72.27
CA ARG A 42 2.16 -14.99 72.64
C ARG A 42 1.12 -14.07 73.27
N GLU A 43 -0.15 -14.20 72.92
CA GLU A 43 -1.26 -13.54 73.61
C GLU A 43 -1.54 -14.17 74.97
N GLU A 44 -1.55 -15.50 75.06
CA GLU A 44 -1.71 -16.24 76.31
C GLU A 44 -0.56 -15.98 77.30
N GLU A 45 0.69 -15.91 76.82
CA GLU A 45 1.85 -15.56 77.63
C GLU A 45 1.74 -14.12 78.18
N ARG A 46 1.31 -13.18 77.33
CA ARG A 46 1.03 -11.79 77.77
C ARG A 46 -0.07 -11.76 78.81
N ALA A 47 -1.18 -12.45 78.59
CA ALA A 47 -2.29 -12.54 79.53
C ALA A 47 -1.87 -13.16 80.87
N ARG A 48 -1.04 -14.21 80.85
CA ARG A 48 -0.52 -14.87 82.06
C ARG A 48 0.43 -13.96 82.84
N LYS A 49 1.27 -13.20 82.14
CA LYS A 49 2.18 -12.21 82.75
C LYS A 49 1.42 -11.03 83.36
N GLU A 50 0.35 -10.59 82.69
CA GLU A 50 -0.57 -9.58 83.20
C GLU A 50 -1.30 -10.07 84.46
N GLN A 51 -1.82 -11.30 84.45
CA GLN A 51 -2.43 -11.92 85.63
C GLN A 51 -1.44 -12.04 86.79
N GLN A 52 -0.21 -12.51 86.55
CA GLN A 52 0.84 -12.58 87.58
C GLN A 52 1.17 -11.20 88.17
N LYS A 53 1.18 -10.14 87.33
CA LYS A 53 1.41 -8.77 87.77
C LYS A 53 0.26 -8.27 88.65
N ILE A 54 -0.98 -8.57 88.28
CA ILE A 54 -2.17 -8.25 89.10
C ILE A 54 -2.11 -9.01 90.43
N THR A 55 -1.83 -10.32 90.42
CA THR A 55 -1.72 -11.13 91.63
C THR A 55 -0.59 -10.65 92.55
N ALA A 56 0.55 -10.22 92.00
CA ALA A 56 1.68 -9.67 92.76
C ALA A 56 1.40 -8.27 93.34
N GLN A 57 0.49 -7.51 92.72
CA GLN A 57 0.00 -6.24 93.24
C GLN A 57 -0.99 -6.44 94.39
N THR A 58 -1.82 -7.49 94.34
CA THR A 58 -2.84 -7.77 95.36
C THR A 58 -2.34 -8.58 96.56
N THR A 59 -1.17 -9.23 96.47
CA THR A 59 -0.59 -9.97 97.62
C THR A 59 -0.05 -9.02 98.68
N GLY A 60 -0.32 -9.32 99.95
CA GLY A 60 0.16 -8.55 101.10
C GLY A 60 1.67 -8.69 101.31
N VAL A 61 2.30 -7.70 101.95
CA VAL A 61 3.77 -7.63 102.11
C VAL A 61 4.36 -8.82 102.88
N ALA A 62 3.59 -9.44 103.79
CA ALA A 62 4.02 -10.61 104.56
C ALA A 62 4.15 -11.89 103.72
N GLU A 63 3.48 -11.96 102.57
CA GLU A 63 3.47 -13.13 101.68
C GLU A 63 4.39 -12.96 100.46
N LYS A 64 5.01 -11.79 100.29
CA LYS A 64 5.95 -11.54 99.20
C LYS A 64 7.28 -12.21 99.50
N THR A 65 7.65 -13.19 98.68
CA THR A 65 8.97 -13.85 98.77
C THR A 65 10.05 -12.95 98.17
N THR A 66 11.27 -13.01 98.71
CA THR A 66 12.40 -12.21 98.21
C THR A 66 12.88 -12.75 96.86
N PHE A 67 13.36 -11.87 95.97
CA PHE A 67 13.89 -12.21 94.65
C PHE A 67 14.90 -13.38 94.67
N ALA A 68 15.73 -13.46 95.71
CA ALA A 68 16.67 -14.58 95.91
C ALA A 68 15.99 -15.94 96.18
N SER A 69 14.83 -15.94 96.86
CA SER A 69 14.00 -17.14 97.07
C SER A 69 13.30 -17.57 95.79
N GLN A 70 12.90 -16.60 94.95
CA GLN A 70 12.19 -16.85 93.69
C GLN A 70 13.14 -17.39 92.61
N MET A 71 14.37 -16.86 92.51
CA MET A 71 15.40 -17.38 91.61
C MET A 71 15.87 -18.79 91.97
N GLN A 72 15.84 -19.15 93.26
CA GLN A 72 16.18 -20.51 93.69
C GLN A 72 15.09 -21.54 93.34
N ALA A 73 13.85 -21.13 93.06
CA ALA A 73 12.78 -22.05 92.70
C ALA A 73 12.86 -22.54 91.24
N THR A 74 13.55 -21.80 90.36
CA THR A 74 13.65 -22.11 88.93
C THR A 74 14.96 -22.79 88.53
N ALA A 75 15.87 -23.04 89.47
CA ALA A 75 17.16 -23.68 89.21
C ALA A 75 17.07 -25.22 89.33
N THR A 76 17.61 -25.94 88.34
CA THR A 76 17.75 -27.40 88.39
C THR A 76 18.61 -27.82 89.59
N PRO A 77 18.37 -29.01 90.19
CA PRO A 77 19.07 -29.45 91.38
C PRO A 77 20.60 -29.44 91.23
N ASP A 78 21.13 -29.78 90.06
CA ASP A 78 22.57 -29.75 89.76
C ASP A 78 23.20 -28.34 89.79
N ALA A 79 22.46 -27.32 89.35
CA ALA A 79 22.93 -25.94 89.42
C ALA A 79 23.02 -25.45 90.87
N ARG A 80 22.19 -25.99 91.78
CA ARG A 80 22.21 -25.65 93.22
C ARG A 80 23.41 -26.27 93.93
N THR A 81 23.86 -27.45 93.51
CA THR A 81 25.02 -28.15 94.08
C THR A 81 26.32 -27.45 93.70
N LEU A 82 26.49 -27.08 92.43
CA LEU A 82 27.68 -26.35 91.94
C LEU A 82 27.86 -24.97 92.58
N LEU A 83 26.77 -24.23 92.77
CA LEU A 83 26.78 -22.94 93.48
C LEU A 83 27.11 -23.07 94.98
N ARG A 84 26.91 -24.25 95.57
CA ARG A 84 27.23 -24.54 96.97
C ARG A 84 28.69 -24.95 97.17
N GLU A 85 29.28 -25.67 96.21
CA GLU A 85 30.67 -26.11 96.25
C GLU A 85 31.68 -25.00 95.97
N LEU A 86 31.32 -24.00 95.18
CA LEU A 86 32.19 -22.84 94.88
C LEU A 86 32.24 -21.78 96.02
N ARG A 87 31.73 -22.09 97.21
CA ARG A 87 31.75 -21.17 98.36
C ARG A 87 33.01 -21.40 99.21
N PRO A 88 33.92 -20.42 99.37
CA PRO A 88 35.12 -20.60 100.18
C PRO A 88 34.80 -20.73 101.68
N PRO A 89 35.60 -21.48 102.46
CA PRO A 89 35.38 -21.68 103.89
C PRO A 89 35.65 -20.39 104.70
N LYS A 90 34.79 -20.11 105.67
CA LYS A 90 34.84 -18.95 106.55
C LYS A 90 36.01 -19.05 107.55
N GLY A 91 36.99 -18.15 107.45
CA GLY A 91 37.93 -17.83 108.53
C GLY A 91 37.31 -16.93 109.62
N PRO A 92 37.96 -16.80 110.80
CA PRO A 92 37.40 -16.12 111.97
C PRO A 92 37.50 -14.58 111.89
N LYS A 93 36.67 -13.95 112.73
CA LYS A 93 36.22 -12.54 112.77
C LYS A 93 37.34 -11.48 112.82
N PRO A 94 37.01 -10.22 112.49
CA PRO A 94 36.93 -9.28 113.62
C PRO A 94 35.64 -8.47 113.65
N THR A 95 35.28 -8.15 114.88
CA THR A 95 34.26 -7.23 115.36
C THR A 95 34.23 -5.92 114.58
N ALA A 96 33.12 -5.67 113.89
CA ALA A 96 32.70 -4.35 113.45
C ALA A 96 31.26 -4.12 113.92
N THR A 97 31.16 -3.46 115.06
CA THR A 97 29.98 -2.77 115.56
C THR A 97 29.59 -1.64 114.62
N LEU A 98 28.35 -1.68 114.12
CA LEU A 98 27.46 -0.57 113.73
C LEU A 98 26.20 -1.21 113.09
N ALA A 99 25.30 -1.78 113.88
CA ALA A 99 24.19 -1.08 114.52
C ALA A 99 23.22 -0.40 113.52
N THR A 100 22.37 -1.19 112.87
CA THR A 100 20.97 -0.84 112.64
C THR A 100 20.25 -0.90 113.99
N SER A 101 20.43 0.14 114.80
CA SER A 101 19.72 0.32 116.06
C SER A 101 18.52 1.24 115.83
N SER A 102 17.34 0.67 115.99
CA SER A 102 16.24 1.21 116.81
C SER A 102 16.29 2.71 117.07
N ILE A 103 15.26 3.41 116.59
CA ILE A 103 14.72 4.63 117.21
C ILE A 103 14.24 4.21 118.61
N GLY A 104 15.20 4.10 119.52
CA GLY A 104 15.02 3.83 120.93
C GLY A 104 15.52 5.06 121.65
N THR A 105 14.58 5.74 122.30
CA THR A 105 14.82 6.70 123.37
C THR A 105 15.81 6.10 124.36
N LEU A 106 17.08 6.49 124.25
CA LEU A 106 18.09 6.18 125.27
C LEU A 106 18.80 7.46 125.66
N ASP A 107 18.76 7.65 126.96
CA ASP A 107 19.33 8.71 127.76
C ASP A 107 20.67 9.24 127.25
N ARG A 108 20.75 10.57 127.26
CA ARG A 108 22.01 11.31 127.20
C ARG A 108 22.91 10.92 128.39
N ARG A 109 23.69 9.86 128.25
CA ARG A 109 24.95 9.74 129.00
C ARG A 109 25.94 10.73 128.38
N LYS A 110 26.06 11.89 129.02
CA LYS A 110 27.15 12.85 128.78
C LYS A 110 28.45 12.24 129.30
N GLU A 111 29.09 11.39 128.50
CA GLU A 111 30.54 11.25 128.59
C GLU A 111 31.13 12.45 127.85
N LYS A 112 31.92 13.26 128.57
CA LYS A 112 32.61 14.41 128.00
C LYS A 112 33.62 13.88 126.99
N GLU A 113 33.25 13.85 125.71
CA GLU A 113 34.20 13.68 124.62
C GLU A 113 35.26 14.79 124.74
N ASN A 114 36.54 14.41 124.73
CA ASN A 114 37.62 15.38 124.65
C ASN A 114 37.42 16.23 123.39
N MET A 115 37.64 17.55 123.48
CA MET A 115 37.44 18.48 122.35
C MET A 115 38.11 17.98 121.05
N SER A 116 39.24 17.26 121.16
CA SER A 116 39.93 16.58 120.06
C SER A 116 39.08 15.57 119.29
N ASP A 117 38.30 14.75 119.99
CA ASP A 117 37.58 13.62 119.42
C ASP A 117 36.30 14.08 118.75
N PHE A 118 35.65 15.11 119.30
CA PHE A 118 34.55 15.81 118.65
C PHE A 118 35.01 16.47 117.34
N ILE A 119 36.18 17.12 117.36
CA ILE A 119 36.80 17.71 116.17
C ILE A 119 37.16 16.62 115.15
N ALA A 120 37.69 15.47 115.59
CA ALA A 120 38.02 14.34 114.72
C ALA A 120 36.76 13.74 114.06
N LYS A 121 35.70 13.46 114.82
CA LYS A 121 34.41 12.99 114.29
C LYS A 121 33.78 14.00 113.33
N LYS A 122 33.85 15.30 113.64
CA LYS A 122 33.39 16.37 112.73
C LYS A 122 34.17 16.39 111.42
N ARG A 123 35.50 16.21 111.46
CA ARG A 123 36.35 16.10 110.27
C ARG A 123 36.05 14.85 109.47
N GLU A 124 35.86 13.71 110.12
CA GLU A 124 35.49 12.44 109.48
C GLU A 124 34.12 12.55 108.79
N ILE A 125 33.12 13.12 109.48
CA ILE A 125 31.79 13.41 108.89
C ILE A 125 31.93 14.34 107.68
N PHE A 126 32.78 15.37 107.76
CA PHE A 126 33.00 16.29 106.64
C PHE A 126 33.71 15.62 105.46
N LEU A 127 34.70 14.76 105.70
CA LEU A 127 35.39 13.99 104.66
C LEU A 127 34.44 12.98 103.99
N LEU A 128 33.61 12.29 104.78
CA LEU A 128 32.57 11.41 104.26
C LEU A 128 31.55 12.20 103.42
N GLN A 129 31.10 13.36 103.91
CA GLN A 129 30.21 14.25 103.17
C GLN A 129 30.83 14.70 101.84
N MET A 130 32.07 15.17 101.87
CA MET A 130 32.81 15.57 100.66
C MET A 130 32.98 14.39 99.68
N SER A 131 33.25 13.18 100.18
CA SER A 131 33.36 11.97 99.35
C SER A 131 32.01 11.54 98.74
N LEU A 132 30.92 11.68 99.49
CA LEU A 132 29.56 11.42 99.02
C LEU A 132 29.15 12.46 97.98
N ASP A 133 29.46 13.73 98.19
CA ASP A 133 29.16 14.79 97.23
C ASP A 133 29.99 14.62 95.95
N THR A 134 31.25 14.20 96.06
CA THR A 134 32.09 13.84 94.90
C THR A 134 31.51 12.65 94.14
N LYS A 135 31.10 11.58 94.84
CA LYS A 135 30.47 10.41 94.20
C LYS A 135 29.11 10.75 93.59
N ARG A 136 28.29 11.56 94.26
CA ARG A 136 27.00 12.04 93.74
C ARG A 136 27.20 12.90 92.49
N ALA A 137 28.22 13.75 92.47
CA ALA A 137 28.56 14.54 91.29
C ALA A 137 29.04 13.67 90.12
N GLU A 138 29.87 12.65 90.38
CA GLU A 138 30.31 11.72 89.33
C GLU A 138 29.17 10.83 88.83
N ILE A 139 28.27 10.36 89.71
CA ILE A 139 27.06 9.62 89.33
C ILE A 139 26.18 10.49 88.42
N LYS A 140 25.89 11.75 88.81
CA LYS A 140 25.12 12.68 87.96
C LYS A 140 25.76 12.89 86.60
N LYS A 141 27.09 12.96 86.53
CA LYS A 141 27.83 13.11 85.27
C LYS A 141 27.73 11.86 84.39
N LEU A 142 27.76 10.66 84.98
CA LEU A 142 27.57 9.41 84.26
C LEU A 142 26.11 9.23 83.80
N GLU A 143 25.13 9.61 84.63
CA GLU A 143 23.71 9.64 84.29
C GLU A 143 23.43 10.58 83.12
N GLU A 144 24.01 11.79 83.12
CA GLU A 144 23.85 12.73 82.00
C GLU A 144 24.47 12.18 80.71
N ARG A 145 25.67 11.56 80.78
CA ARG A 145 26.31 10.90 79.64
C ARG A 145 25.50 9.69 79.16
N ALA A 146 24.89 8.93 80.06
CA ALA A 146 24.02 7.81 79.72
C ALA A 146 22.75 8.30 79.02
N ARG A 147 22.11 9.35 79.56
CA ARG A 147 20.92 9.98 78.96
C ARG A 147 21.19 10.51 77.55
N GLN A 148 22.32 11.21 77.35
CA GLN A 148 22.70 11.69 76.02
C GLN A 148 22.90 10.55 75.01
N ARG A 149 23.49 9.42 75.44
CA ARG A 149 23.63 8.24 74.59
C ARG A 149 22.30 7.57 74.31
N GLU A 150 21.42 7.47 75.30
CA GLU A 150 20.07 6.93 75.13
C GLU A 150 19.24 7.77 74.17
N GLU A 151 19.28 9.10 74.30
CA GLU A 151 18.63 10.02 73.37
C GLU A 151 19.21 9.92 71.95
N ALA A 152 20.53 9.76 71.81
CA ALA A 152 21.18 9.55 70.51
C ALA A 152 20.77 8.21 69.88
N LEU A 153 20.75 7.14 70.67
CA LEU A 153 20.30 5.82 70.22
C LEU A 153 18.83 5.85 69.80
N LYS A 154 17.96 6.45 70.61
CA LYS A 154 16.54 6.60 70.30
C LYS A 154 16.30 7.38 69.01
N LYS A 155 17.07 8.43 68.76
CA LYS A 155 17.02 9.16 67.49
C LYS A 155 17.47 8.27 66.33
N SER A 156 18.53 7.49 66.49
CA SER A 156 18.97 6.57 65.43
C SER A 156 17.96 5.45 65.17
N GLU A 157 17.31 4.92 66.20
CA GLU A 157 16.24 3.93 66.10
C GLU A 157 15.05 4.50 65.33
N GLN A 158 14.59 5.71 65.71
CA GLN A 158 13.51 6.40 64.99
C GLN A 158 13.85 6.65 63.51
N MET A 159 15.07 7.07 63.21
CA MET A 159 15.49 7.26 61.81
C MET A 159 15.47 5.94 61.03
N LEU A 160 15.89 4.83 61.64
CA LEU A 160 15.84 3.50 61.01
C LEU A 160 14.39 3.00 60.83
N GLU A 161 13.51 3.26 61.80
CA GLU A 161 12.08 2.96 61.68
C GLU A 161 11.42 3.76 60.55
N GLU A 162 11.71 5.06 60.46
CA GLU A 162 11.23 5.90 59.37
C GLU A 162 11.75 5.41 58.01
N ASP A 163 13.02 5.01 57.92
CA ASP A 163 13.59 4.46 56.69
C ASP A 163 12.93 3.13 56.32
N ALA A 164 12.67 2.24 57.28
CA ALA A 164 11.94 0.99 57.04
C ALA A 164 10.53 1.27 56.49
N LEU A 165 9.80 2.22 57.07
CA LEU A 165 8.48 2.63 56.57
C LEU A 165 8.56 3.24 55.16
N ARG A 166 9.60 4.04 54.88
CA ARG A 166 9.87 4.58 53.54
C ARG A 166 10.15 3.47 52.52
N PHE A 167 10.92 2.46 52.89
CA PHE A 167 11.20 1.30 52.03
C PHE A 167 9.94 0.47 51.75
N ASP A 168 9.12 0.21 52.77
CA ASP A 168 7.86 -0.51 52.59
C ASP A 168 6.88 0.26 51.69
N ALA A 169 6.82 1.58 51.84
CA ALA A 169 6.04 2.44 50.94
C ALA A 169 6.58 2.40 49.51
N PHE A 170 7.91 2.44 49.34
CA PHE A 170 8.54 2.33 48.03
C PHE A 170 8.25 1.00 47.35
N LEU A 171 8.29 -0.12 48.08
CA LEU A 171 7.96 -1.44 47.52
C LEU A 171 6.49 -1.50 47.07
N LYS A 172 5.57 -1.00 47.89
CA LYS A 172 4.14 -0.93 47.52
C LYS A 172 3.92 -0.09 46.27
N GLU A 173 4.52 1.11 46.20
CA GLU A 173 4.42 1.95 45.02
C GLU A 173 5.05 1.30 43.78
N ASN A 174 6.15 0.56 43.94
CA ASN A 174 6.79 -0.15 42.84
C ASN A 174 5.88 -1.27 42.33
N ASP A 175 5.36 -2.10 43.24
CA ASP A 175 4.43 -3.17 42.91
C ASP A 175 3.16 -2.62 42.26
N GLU A 176 2.60 -1.52 42.77
CA GLU A 176 1.47 -0.81 42.15
C GLU A 176 1.82 -0.34 40.74
N LYS A 177 2.97 0.30 40.53
CA LYS A 177 3.43 0.74 39.20
C LYS A 177 3.62 -0.44 38.25
N VAL A 178 4.15 -1.57 38.73
CA VAL A 178 4.29 -2.81 37.93
C VAL A 178 2.93 -3.36 37.56
N GLN A 179 1.99 -3.46 38.51
CA GLN A 179 0.64 -3.92 38.24
C GLN A 179 -0.12 -3.01 37.28
N GLU A 180 0.04 -1.70 37.40
CA GLU A 180 -0.52 -0.76 36.44
C GLU A 180 0.10 -0.92 35.05
N ALA A 181 1.41 -1.14 34.94
CA ALA A 181 2.07 -1.38 33.67
C ALA A 181 1.57 -2.67 33.00
N ILE A 182 1.38 -3.74 33.78
CA ILE A 182 0.80 -5.01 33.30
C ILE A 182 -0.63 -4.77 32.82
N LYS A 183 -1.48 -4.12 33.62
CA LYS A 183 -2.87 -3.81 33.22
C LYS A 183 -2.93 -2.97 31.94
N ARG A 184 -2.08 -1.94 31.82
CA ARG A 184 -1.99 -1.12 30.61
C ARG A 184 -1.61 -1.99 29.40
N ALA A 185 -0.57 -2.82 29.52
CA ALA A 185 -0.15 -3.74 28.46
C ALA A 185 -1.25 -4.75 28.09
N GLU A 186 -1.98 -5.29 29.05
CA GLU A 186 -3.11 -6.21 28.81
C GLU A 186 -4.27 -5.51 28.09
N THR A 187 -4.63 -4.28 28.49
CA THR A 187 -5.69 -3.51 27.82
C THR A 187 -5.31 -3.16 26.37
N GLU A 188 -4.05 -2.81 26.12
CA GLU A 188 -3.53 -2.55 24.78
C GLU A 188 -3.49 -3.83 23.93
N ALA A 189 -3.08 -4.96 24.52
CA ALA A 189 -3.09 -6.27 23.86
C ALA A 189 -4.51 -6.71 23.50
N LYS A 190 -5.48 -6.50 24.40
CA LYS A 190 -6.90 -6.76 24.14
C LYS A 190 -7.44 -5.86 23.02
N ALA A 191 -7.17 -4.56 23.07
CA ALA A 191 -7.58 -3.63 22.02
C ALA A 191 -6.99 -4.03 20.65
N LYS A 192 -5.72 -4.45 20.61
CA LYS A 192 -5.09 -5.00 19.39
C LYS A 192 -5.82 -6.25 18.91
N GLN A 193 -6.13 -7.19 19.80
CA GLN A 193 -6.84 -8.42 19.44
C GLN A 193 -8.24 -8.13 18.86
N ASP A 194 -8.99 -7.20 19.46
CA ASP A 194 -10.30 -6.79 18.96
C ASP A 194 -10.21 -6.19 17.56
N LYS A 195 -9.20 -5.35 17.30
CA LYS A 195 -8.94 -4.81 15.96
C LYS A 195 -8.56 -5.89 14.95
N VAL A 196 -7.77 -6.89 15.34
CA VAL A 196 -7.43 -8.02 14.47
C VAL A 196 -8.67 -8.84 14.12
N LEU A 197 -9.59 -9.05 15.06
CA LEU A 197 -10.87 -9.72 14.79
C LEU A 197 -11.74 -8.91 13.84
N GLU A 198 -11.83 -7.59 14.01
CA GLU A 198 -12.59 -6.73 13.09
C GLU A 198 -11.98 -6.71 11.69
N ILE A 199 -10.64 -6.67 11.58
CA ILE A 199 -9.96 -6.80 10.28
C ILE A 199 -10.32 -8.13 9.62
N LYS A 200 -10.32 -9.24 10.36
CA LYS A 200 -10.74 -10.55 9.83
C LYS A 200 -12.19 -10.52 9.35
N ARG A 201 -13.11 -9.92 10.13
CA ARG A 201 -14.52 -9.78 9.77
C ARG A 201 -14.69 -8.96 8.49
N LEU A 202 -14.03 -7.81 8.40
CA LEU A 202 -14.05 -6.94 7.22
C LEU A 202 -13.44 -7.62 6.00
N ASN A 203 -12.37 -8.39 6.16
CA ASN A 203 -11.77 -9.16 5.07
C ASN A 203 -12.73 -10.22 4.53
N THR A 204 -13.44 -10.95 5.40
CA THR A 204 -14.47 -11.90 4.98
C THR A 204 -15.63 -11.20 4.26
N ALA A 205 -16.11 -10.07 4.78
CA ALA A 205 -17.16 -9.28 4.12
C ALA A 205 -16.70 -8.75 2.75
N THR A 206 -15.46 -8.28 2.65
CA THR A 206 -14.86 -7.83 1.39
C THR A 206 -14.77 -8.97 0.37
N ALA A 207 -14.37 -10.17 0.81
CA ALA A 207 -14.32 -11.34 -0.07
C ALA A 207 -15.71 -11.76 -0.56
N ALA A 208 -16.72 -11.71 0.31
CA ALA A 208 -18.11 -11.99 -0.06
C ALA A 208 -18.62 -10.96 -1.09
N LEU A 209 -18.45 -9.67 -0.83
CA LEU A 209 -18.84 -8.59 -1.75
C LEU A 209 -18.10 -8.69 -3.09
N ARG A 210 -16.81 -9.06 -3.09
CA ARG A 210 -16.06 -9.30 -4.35
C ARG A 210 -16.63 -10.46 -5.14
N SER A 211 -17.03 -11.55 -4.48
CA SER A 211 -17.67 -12.68 -5.16
C SER A 211 -19.04 -12.31 -5.70
N GLU A 212 -19.84 -11.53 -4.96
CA GLU A 212 -21.12 -11.01 -5.44
C GLU A 212 -20.94 -10.07 -6.62
N LEU A 213 -19.98 -9.14 -6.53
CA LEU A 213 -19.63 -8.23 -7.62
C LEU A 213 -19.20 -8.99 -8.88
N ASN A 214 -18.34 -10.00 -8.76
CA ASN A 214 -17.95 -10.83 -9.91
C ASN A 214 -19.15 -11.59 -10.52
N LYS A 215 -20.11 -12.06 -9.70
CA LYS A 215 -21.34 -12.68 -10.22
C LYS A 215 -22.18 -11.67 -10.99
N TYR A 216 -22.32 -10.45 -10.48
CA TYR A 216 -23.05 -9.39 -11.17
C TYR A 216 -22.32 -8.91 -12.43
N GLU A 217 -20.99 -8.86 -12.43
CA GLU A 217 -20.19 -8.57 -13.62
C GLU A 217 -20.38 -9.64 -14.70
N GLU A 218 -20.32 -10.93 -14.35
CA GLU A 218 -20.58 -12.02 -15.29
C GLU A 218 -22.02 -11.97 -15.85
N GLN A 219 -23.01 -11.75 -14.99
CA GLN A 219 -24.40 -11.54 -15.42
C GLN A 219 -24.54 -10.33 -16.35
N LEU A 220 -23.80 -9.25 -16.07
CA LEU A 220 -23.84 -8.04 -16.88
C LEU A 220 -23.14 -8.25 -18.22
N GLU A 221 -22.04 -9.00 -18.27
CA GLU A 221 -21.40 -9.43 -19.51
C GLU A 221 -22.34 -10.29 -20.36
N ASP A 222 -23.05 -11.23 -19.74
CA ASP A 222 -24.05 -12.04 -20.44
C ASP A 222 -25.20 -11.16 -20.95
N CYS A 223 -25.73 -10.24 -20.13
CA CYS A 223 -26.73 -9.27 -20.57
C CYS A 223 -26.23 -8.36 -21.69
N ARG A 224 -24.96 -7.96 -21.69
CA ARG A 224 -24.34 -7.20 -22.78
C ARG A 224 -24.26 -8.03 -24.06
N ARG A 225 -23.83 -9.28 -23.98
CA ARG A 225 -23.82 -10.20 -25.13
C ARG A 225 -25.23 -10.40 -25.68
N TYR A 226 -26.22 -10.57 -24.81
CA TYR A 226 -27.63 -10.66 -25.22
C TYR A 226 -28.11 -9.35 -25.86
N LYS A 227 -27.73 -8.18 -25.33
CA LYS A 227 -28.04 -6.88 -25.94
C LYS A 227 -27.42 -6.76 -27.33
N GLU A 228 -26.13 -7.00 -27.47
CA GLU A 228 -25.42 -6.97 -28.76
C GLU A 228 -26.07 -7.91 -29.79
N PHE A 229 -26.45 -9.11 -29.34
CA PHE A 229 -27.16 -10.07 -30.17
C PHE A 229 -28.55 -9.57 -30.58
N LEU A 230 -29.36 -9.08 -29.63
CA LEU A 230 -30.68 -8.53 -29.92
C LEU A 230 -30.58 -7.29 -30.83
N ASP A 231 -29.57 -6.46 -30.65
CA ASP A 231 -29.31 -5.29 -31.49
C ASP A 231 -28.95 -5.71 -32.93
N SER A 232 -28.24 -6.83 -33.11
CA SER A 232 -27.92 -7.37 -34.44
C SER A 232 -29.13 -7.91 -35.20
N ILE A 233 -30.17 -8.38 -34.49
CA ILE A 233 -31.42 -8.90 -35.07
C ILE A 233 -32.47 -7.81 -35.22
N THR A 234 -32.39 -6.77 -34.39
CA THR A 234 -33.32 -5.63 -34.43
C THR A 234 -33.14 -4.85 -35.73
N PRO A 235 -34.21 -4.59 -36.49
CA PRO A 235 -34.11 -3.82 -37.72
C PRO A 235 -33.52 -2.42 -37.49
N PRO A 236 -32.63 -1.94 -38.40
CA PRO A 236 -32.00 -0.62 -38.27
C PRO A 236 -33.03 0.53 -38.30
N GLU A 237 -34.15 0.35 -39.00
CA GLU A 237 -35.26 1.31 -39.06
C GLU A 237 -35.83 1.62 -37.66
N TRP A 238 -35.79 0.65 -36.74
CA TRP A 238 -36.27 0.85 -35.38
C TRP A 238 -35.30 1.73 -34.57
N PHE A 239 -33.99 1.52 -34.72
CA PHE A 239 -32.98 2.40 -34.10
C PHE A 239 -33.06 3.83 -34.63
N GLU A 240 -33.30 4.00 -35.93
CA GLU A 240 -33.49 5.32 -36.54
C GLU A 240 -34.74 6.03 -35.99
N GLN A 241 -35.85 5.31 -35.83
CA GLN A 241 -37.07 5.85 -35.22
C GLN A 241 -36.83 6.29 -33.78
N GLN A 242 -36.11 5.49 -33.01
CA GLN A 242 -35.83 5.80 -31.60
C GLN A 242 -34.84 6.95 -31.46
N ALA A 243 -33.81 7.00 -32.31
CA ALA A 243 -32.90 8.14 -32.41
C ALA A 243 -33.66 9.42 -32.81
N ALA A 244 -34.59 9.35 -33.77
CA ALA A 244 -35.40 10.48 -34.17
C ALA A 244 -36.35 10.97 -33.05
N LYS A 245 -36.94 10.05 -32.27
CA LYS A 245 -37.76 10.38 -31.08
C LYS A 245 -36.92 11.11 -30.03
N LEU A 246 -35.70 10.63 -29.77
CA LEU A 246 -34.76 11.28 -28.85
C LEU A 246 -34.33 12.65 -29.35
N GLN A 247 -33.97 12.77 -30.63
CA GLN A 247 -33.60 14.05 -31.24
C GLN A 247 -34.75 15.06 -31.16
N ARG A 248 -35.99 14.65 -31.45
CA ARG A 248 -37.16 15.53 -31.27
C ARG A 248 -37.33 16.01 -29.84
N ARG A 249 -37.07 15.18 -28.82
CA ARG A 249 -37.10 15.62 -27.40
C ARG A 249 -35.99 16.63 -27.11
N LYS A 250 -34.78 16.40 -27.62
CA LYS A 250 -33.65 17.34 -27.50
C LYS A 250 -33.96 18.66 -28.19
N ASP A 251 -34.45 18.62 -29.42
CA ASP A 251 -34.84 19.78 -30.21
C ASP A 251 -35.98 20.55 -29.54
N ALA A 252 -36.96 19.86 -28.93
CA ALA A 252 -38.03 20.50 -28.17
C ALA A 252 -37.49 21.25 -26.94
N LEU A 253 -36.59 20.63 -26.17
CA LEU A 253 -35.95 21.29 -25.02
C LEU A 253 -35.12 22.52 -25.45
N VAL A 254 -34.38 22.40 -26.55
CA VAL A 254 -33.61 23.51 -27.11
C VAL A 254 -34.56 24.61 -27.62
N ALA A 255 -35.65 24.25 -28.30
CA ALA A 255 -36.64 25.20 -28.79
C ALA A 255 -37.37 25.93 -27.65
N GLU A 256 -37.71 25.23 -26.57
CA GLU A 256 -38.28 25.86 -25.36
C GLU A 256 -37.30 26.84 -24.73
N TRP A 257 -36.02 26.47 -24.61
CA TRP A 257 -34.99 27.37 -24.10
C TRP A 257 -34.76 28.58 -25.01
N GLN A 258 -34.70 28.36 -26.33
CA GLN A 258 -34.58 29.42 -27.32
C GLN A 258 -35.78 30.37 -27.24
N ALA A 259 -36.99 29.86 -27.14
CA ALA A 259 -38.20 30.65 -26.97
C ALA A 259 -38.17 31.49 -25.68
N GLN A 260 -37.66 30.93 -24.58
CA GLN A 260 -37.48 31.69 -23.33
C GLN A 260 -36.45 32.81 -23.47
N CYS A 261 -35.34 32.56 -24.16
CA CYS A 261 -34.32 33.57 -24.44
C CYS A 261 -34.85 34.66 -25.37
N ASP A 262 -35.56 34.29 -26.43
CA ASP A 262 -36.15 35.21 -27.40
C ASP A 262 -37.27 36.05 -26.78
N ALA A 263 -38.10 35.46 -25.91
CA ALA A 263 -39.11 36.21 -25.15
C ALA A 263 -38.46 37.26 -24.24
N LEU A 264 -37.36 36.90 -23.55
CA LEU A 264 -36.60 37.84 -22.74
C LEU A 264 -35.97 38.96 -23.60
N ARG A 265 -35.45 38.61 -24.77
CA ARG A 265 -34.90 39.55 -25.75
C ARG A 265 -35.95 40.53 -26.26
N GLN A 266 -37.12 40.03 -26.68
CA GLN A 266 -38.24 40.85 -27.13
C GLN A 266 -38.75 41.77 -26.01
N ARG A 267 -38.78 41.30 -24.76
CA ARG A 267 -39.15 42.12 -23.60
C ARG A 267 -38.14 43.25 -23.37
N ARG A 268 -36.84 42.99 -23.54
CA ARG A 268 -35.77 44.02 -23.49
C ARG A 268 -35.93 45.04 -24.61
N GLU A 269 -36.16 44.59 -25.84
CA GLU A 269 -36.36 45.45 -27.01
C GLU A 269 -37.63 46.30 -26.89
N ALA A 270 -38.75 45.73 -26.41
CA ALA A 270 -39.98 46.46 -26.16
C ALA A 270 -39.80 47.52 -25.05
N GLY A 271 -39.05 47.21 -23.99
CA GLY A 271 -38.69 48.17 -22.95
C GLY A 271 -37.84 49.34 -23.50
N MET A 272 -36.88 49.05 -24.38
CA MET A 272 -36.09 50.07 -25.06
C MET A 272 -36.94 50.92 -26.02
N ALA A 273 -37.81 50.28 -26.81
CA ALA A 273 -38.71 50.97 -27.73
C ALA A 273 -39.70 51.88 -27.00
N ALA A 274 -40.27 51.42 -25.88
CA ALA A 274 -41.17 52.23 -25.04
C ALA A 274 -40.47 53.46 -24.47
N LYS A 275 -39.20 53.32 -24.06
CA LYS A 275 -38.37 54.45 -23.62
C LYS A 275 -38.15 55.46 -24.76
N VAL A 276 -37.73 55.01 -25.93
CA VAL A 276 -37.49 55.87 -27.10
C VAL A 276 -38.79 56.57 -27.53
N GLN A 277 -39.93 55.88 -27.47
CA GLN A 277 -41.23 56.48 -27.77
C GLN A 277 -41.59 57.58 -26.76
N ALA A 278 -41.40 57.33 -25.46
CA ALA A 278 -41.67 58.33 -24.43
C ALA A 278 -40.72 59.55 -24.53
N GLU A 279 -39.45 59.34 -24.93
CA GLU A 279 -38.50 60.42 -25.21
C GLU A 279 -38.91 61.26 -26.43
N SER A 280 -39.40 60.61 -27.50
CA SER A 280 -39.96 61.28 -28.68
C SER A 280 -41.22 62.08 -28.34
N ASP A 281 -42.13 61.51 -27.54
CA ASP A 281 -43.35 62.19 -27.11
C ASP A 281 -43.05 63.41 -26.22
N TYR A 282 -41.99 63.34 -25.40
CA TYR A 282 -41.49 64.49 -24.63
C TYR A 282 -40.93 65.58 -25.55
N ALA A 283 -40.13 65.21 -26.55
CA ALA A 283 -39.56 66.14 -27.53
C ALA A 283 -40.64 66.85 -28.37
N ASN A 284 -41.77 66.17 -28.64
CA ASN A 284 -42.88 66.70 -29.43
C ASN A 284 -43.97 67.39 -28.58
N ALA A 285 -43.82 67.47 -27.25
CA ALA A 285 -44.81 68.06 -26.36
C ALA A 285 -44.92 69.59 -26.54
N ARG A 286 -46.14 70.08 -26.78
CA ARG A 286 -46.41 71.53 -26.99
C ARG A 286 -46.95 72.23 -25.74
N THR A 287 -47.36 71.48 -24.72
CA THR A 287 -47.96 72.00 -23.48
C THR A 287 -47.21 71.47 -22.25
N GLN A 288 -47.09 72.26 -21.18
CA GLN A 288 -46.42 71.86 -19.94
C GLN A 288 -46.99 70.56 -19.34
N GLN A 289 -48.31 70.39 -19.35
CA GLN A 289 -48.96 69.16 -18.86
C GLN A 289 -48.63 67.91 -19.72
N GLN A 290 -48.36 68.09 -21.02
CA GLN A 290 -47.96 67.00 -21.91
C GLN A 290 -46.50 66.60 -21.65
N ALA A 291 -45.62 67.58 -21.45
CA ALA A 291 -44.22 67.34 -21.10
C ALA A 291 -44.08 66.61 -19.75
N GLU A 292 -44.82 67.01 -18.72
CA GLU A 292 -44.80 66.33 -17.42
C GLU A 292 -45.34 64.89 -17.46
N ARG A 293 -46.28 64.58 -18.35
CA ARG A 293 -46.78 63.21 -18.56
C ARG A 293 -45.75 62.35 -19.29
N ALA A 294 -45.13 62.89 -20.33
CA ALA A 294 -44.09 62.19 -21.08
C ALA A 294 -42.84 61.96 -20.21
N GLU A 295 -42.45 62.91 -19.36
CA GLU A 295 -41.33 62.74 -18.41
C GLU A 295 -41.58 61.64 -17.37
N ARG A 296 -42.81 61.55 -16.84
CA ARG A 296 -43.21 60.41 -15.99
C ARG A 296 -43.14 59.08 -16.75
N ALA A 297 -43.62 59.05 -17.99
CA ALA A 297 -43.55 57.87 -18.85
C ALA A 297 -42.10 57.45 -19.19
N ILE A 298 -41.18 58.40 -19.37
CA ILE A 298 -39.73 58.10 -19.52
C ILE A 298 -39.19 57.47 -18.24
N LYS A 299 -39.53 58.02 -17.07
CA LYS A 299 -39.06 57.49 -15.79
C LYS A 299 -39.60 56.09 -15.52
N GLU A 300 -40.88 55.85 -15.84
CA GLU A 300 -41.54 54.54 -15.70
C GLU A 300 -40.97 53.51 -16.68
N SER A 301 -40.80 53.86 -17.96
CA SER A 301 -40.19 52.98 -18.98
C SER A 301 -38.72 52.68 -18.69
N LEU A 302 -37.94 53.64 -18.18
CA LEU A 302 -36.56 53.44 -17.74
C LEU A 302 -36.48 52.53 -16.52
N ALA A 303 -37.36 52.71 -15.53
CA ALA A 303 -37.42 51.83 -14.36
C ALA A 303 -37.78 50.39 -14.76
N LEU A 304 -38.76 50.22 -15.66
CA LEU A 304 -39.16 48.93 -16.20
C LEU A 304 -38.03 48.26 -16.99
N LEU A 305 -37.36 49.02 -17.87
CA LEU A 305 -36.22 48.55 -18.64
C LEU A 305 -35.07 48.10 -17.73
N LYS A 306 -34.77 48.86 -16.66
CA LYS A 306 -33.73 48.51 -15.70
C LYS A 306 -34.04 47.18 -14.99
N GLU A 307 -35.30 46.92 -14.68
CA GLU A 307 -35.73 45.66 -14.07
C GLU A 307 -35.60 44.49 -15.06
N ILE A 308 -35.99 44.69 -16.33
CA ILE A 308 -35.86 43.66 -17.39
C ILE A 308 -34.38 43.35 -17.72
N MET A 309 -33.50 44.36 -17.70
CA MET A 309 -32.06 44.16 -17.93
C MET A 309 -31.38 43.39 -16.79
N LYS A 310 -31.97 43.39 -15.59
CA LYS A 310 -31.47 42.67 -14.41
C LYS A 310 -31.81 41.18 -14.46
N GLU A 311 -32.85 40.78 -15.20
CA GLU A 311 -33.19 39.38 -15.42
C GLU A 311 -32.06 38.68 -16.19
N ARG A 312 -31.50 37.62 -15.59
CA ARG A 312 -30.44 36.80 -16.17
C ARG A 312 -31.04 35.83 -17.19
N GLU A 313 -30.35 35.66 -18.31
CA GLU A 313 -30.72 34.67 -19.32
C GLU A 313 -30.73 33.25 -18.72
N PRO A 314 -31.75 32.44 -19.05
CA PRO A 314 -31.81 31.07 -18.55
C PRO A 314 -30.61 30.27 -19.06
N PRO A 315 -30.00 29.42 -18.22
CA PRO A 315 -28.87 28.59 -18.64
C PRO A 315 -29.32 27.61 -19.74
N PRO A 316 -28.41 27.23 -20.66
CA PRO A 316 -28.73 26.26 -21.69
C PRO A 316 -29.18 24.93 -21.08
N PRO A 317 -30.17 24.25 -21.69
CA PRO A 317 -30.64 22.96 -21.22
C PRO A 317 -29.50 21.95 -21.29
N ASN A 318 -29.40 21.09 -20.29
CA ASN A 318 -28.45 20.00 -20.33
C ASN A 318 -28.92 18.99 -21.39
N LEU A 319 -28.10 18.73 -22.41
CA LEU A 319 -28.43 17.79 -23.50
C LEU A 319 -27.79 16.40 -23.29
N ASP A 320 -26.98 16.27 -22.23
CA ASP A 320 -26.28 15.07 -21.80
C ASP A 320 -27.08 14.24 -20.78
N PHE A 321 -28.41 14.40 -20.74
CA PHE A 321 -29.24 13.38 -20.11
C PHE A 321 -29.04 12.08 -20.89
N GLN A 322 -28.23 11.17 -20.34
CA GLN A 322 -28.35 9.76 -20.66
C GLN A 322 -29.82 9.42 -20.41
N MET A 323 -30.51 8.88 -21.42
CA MET A 323 -31.85 8.35 -21.21
C MET A 323 -31.79 7.45 -19.99
N ASP A 324 -32.74 7.61 -19.07
CA ASP A 324 -32.92 6.61 -18.03
C ASP A 324 -33.07 5.25 -18.75
N PRO A 325 -32.38 4.19 -18.30
CA PRO A 325 -32.47 2.88 -18.93
C PRO A 325 -33.91 2.37 -19.09
N ASP A 326 -34.83 2.88 -18.27
CA ASP A 326 -36.26 2.58 -18.30
C ASP A 326 -37.03 3.28 -19.44
N ASP A 327 -36.46 4.35 -20.04
CA ASP A 327 -37.04 5.10 -21.17
C ASP A 327 -36.64 4.48 -22.54
N GLU A 328 -35.67 3.55 -22.59
CA GLU A 328 -35.34 2.76 -23.77
C GLU A 328 -36.37 1.61 -23.93
N GLU A 329 -37.54 1.92 -24.50
CA GLU A 329 -38.48 0.89 -24.95
C GLU A 329 -37.73 -0.15 -25.80
N MET A 330 -37.72 -1.41 -25.41
CA MET A 330 -37.08 -2.48 -26.19
C MET A 330 -37.97 -2.88 -27.39
N TYR A 331 -37.33 -3.24 -28.50
CA TYR A 331 -38.04 -3.76 -29.68
C TYR A 331 -38.75 -5.10 -29.38
N PHE A 332 -38.05 -6.01 -28.70
CA PHE A 332 -38.60 -7.29 -28.29
C PHE A 332 -39.25 -7.18 -26.91
N GLN A 333 -40.59 -7.13 -26.87
CA GLN A 333 -41.34 -7.07 -25.60
C GLN A 333 -41.77 -8.45 -25.10
N GLU A 334 -41.88 -9.42 -26.00
CA GLU A 334 -42.28 -10.79 -25.68
C GLU A 334 -41.25 -11.79 -26.20
N PRO A 335 -40.84 -12.81 -25.40
CA PRO A 335 -39.86 -13.81 -25.83
C PRO A 335 -40.27 -14.59 -27.10
N ALA A 336 -41.57 -14.71 -27.36
CA ALA A 336 -42.10 -15.40 -28.54
C ALA A 336 -41.73 -14.71 -29.86
N GLN A 337 -41.52 -13.40 -29.85
CA GLN A 337 -41.15 -12.61 -31.04
C GLN A 337 -39.78 -13.03 -31.58
N LEU A 338 -38.81 -13.31 -30.69
CA LEU A 338 -37.50 -13.78 -31.11
C LEU A 338 -37.61 -15.16 -31.79
N LEU A 339 -38.44 -16.06 -31.24
CA LEU A 339 -38.70 -17.36 -31.87
C LEU A 339 -39.38 -17.22 -33.23
N SER A 340 -40.24 -16.22 -33.43
CA SER A 340 -40.81 -15.96 -34.76
C SER A 340 -39.77 -15.47 -35.77
N VAL A 341 -38.82 -14.64 -35.35
CA VAL A 341 -37.73 -14.18 -36.22
C VAL A 341 -36.83 -15.36 -36.60
N TYR A 342 -36.51 -16.24 -35.66
CA TYR A 342 -35.78 -17.47 -35.96
C TYR A 342 -36.49 -18.35 -36.97
N LYS A 343 -37.80 -18.59 -36.80
CA LYS A 343 -38.60 -19.36 -37.77
C LYS A 343 -38.58 -18.72 -39.16
N GLN A 344 -38.74 -17.40 -39.25
CA GLN A 344 -38.65 -16.68 -40.52
C GLN A 344 -37.25 -16.82 -41.16
N LEU A 345 -36.20 -16.77 -40.35
CA LEU A 345 -34.83 -16.92 -40.82
C LEU A 345 -34.56 -18.37 -41.29
N GLU A 346 -35.11 -19.37 -40.59
CA GLU A 346 -35.09 -20.78 -41.00
C GLU A 346 -35.81 -20.99 -42.33
N GLU A 347 -37.02 -20.43 -42.47
CA GLU A 347 -37.80 -20.48 -43.71
C GLU A 347 -37.06 -19.78 -44.87
N SER A 348 -36.48 -18.61 -44.62
CA SER A 348 -35.69 -17.88 -45.61
C SER A 348 -34.42 -18.64 -46.00
N ASN A 349 -33.70 -19.22 -45.05
CA ASN A 349 -32.50 -20.01 -45.32
C ASN A 349 -32.84 -21.27 -46.12
N LEU A 350 -33.94 -21.95 -45.76
CA LEU A 350 -34.44 -23.10 -46.51
C LEU A 350 -34.81 -22.70 -47.94
N PHE A 351 -35.48 -21.56 -48.12
CA PHE A 351 -35.80 -21.00 -49.43
C PHE A 351 -34.54 -20.69 -50.25
N TYR A 352 -33.50 -20.09 -49.66
CA TYR A 352 -32.23 -19.85 -50.35
C TYR A 352 -31.50 -21.13 -50.75
N ILE A 353 -31.51 -22.15 -49.89
CA ILE A 353 -30.94 -23.47 -50.20
C ILE A 353 -31.69 -24.10 -51.37
N GLN A 354 -33.02 -24.05 -51.35
CA GLN A 354 -33.83 -24.58 -52.44
C GLN A 354 -33.56 -23.84 -53.76
N ASN A 355 -33.51 -22.51 -53.75
CA ASN A 355 -33.19 -21.74 -54.93
C ASN A 355 -31.77 -22.03 -55.44
N ALA A 356 -30.78 -22.15 -54.53
CA ALA A 356 -29.43 -22.56 -54.91
C ALA A 356 -29.42 -23.93 -55.60
N GLN A 357 -30.15 -24.92 -55.08
CA GLN A 357 -30.30 -26.23 -55.71
C GLN A 357 -30.97 -26.14 -57.08
N GLU A 358 -32.08 -25.40 -57.21
CA GLU A 358 -32.76 -25.20 -58.50
C GLU A 358 -31.84 -24.55 -59.54
N THR A 359 -31.03 -23.55 -59.13
CA THR A 359 -30.05 -22.93 -60.03
C THR A 359 -28.88 -23.85 -60.37
N GLU A 360 -28.45 -24.72 -59.45
CA GLU A 360 -27.42 -25.73 -59.67
C GLU A 360 -27.90 -26.79 -60.66
N GLU A 361 -29.12 -27.29 -60.50
CA GLU A 361 -29.77 -28.22 -61.44
C GLU A 361 -29.87 -27.60 -62.84
N ALA A 362 -30.33 -26.34 -62.95
CA ALA A 362 -30.39 -25.63 -64.23
C ALA A 362 -29.01 -25.47 -64.89
N LEU A 363 -27.96 -25.23 -64.09
CA LEU A 363 -26.57 -25.18 -64.55
C LEU A 363 -26.08 -26.55 -65.04
N GLU A 364 -26.41 -27.61 -64.32
CA GLU A 364 -26.04 -28.98 -64.70
C GLU A 364 -26.73 -29.42 -65.99
N GLU A 365 -28.02 -29.07 -66.16
CA GLU A 365 -28.72 -29.24 -67.43
C GLU A 365 -28.05 -28.48 -68.58
N LEU A 366 -27.65 -27.22 -68.36
CA LEU A 366 -26.98 -26.42 -69.38
C LEU A 366 -25.60 -27.01 -69.73
N ARG A 367 -24.85 -27.50 -68.74
CA ARG A 367 -23.59 -28.22 -68.93
C ARG A 367 -23.79 -29.51 -69.71
N GLN A 368 -24.88 -30.23 -69.47
CA GLN A 368 -25.22 -31.43 -70.24
C GLN A 368 -25.55 -31.07 -71.70
N LYS A 369 -26.41 -30.08 -71.93
CA LYS A 369 -26.72 -29.55 -73.28
C LYS A 369 -25.46 -29.08 -74.02
N LEU A 370 -24.52 -28.44 -73.32
CA LEU A 370 -23.23 -28.04 -73.89
C LEU A 370 -22.37 -29.26 -74.28
N ARG A 371 -22.31 -30.28 -73.42
CA ARG A 371 -21.58 -31.53 -73.71
C ARG A 371 -22.17 -32.23 -74.93
N ASP A 372 -23.50 -32.34 -75.02
CA ASP A 372 -24.19 -33.00 -76.13
C ASP A 372 -24.01 -32.23 -77.45
N THR A 373 -24.14 -30.90 -77.41
CA THR A 373 -23.91 -30.06 -78.61
C THR A 373 -22.46 -30.10 -79.06
N LYS A 374 -21.49 -30.09 -78.13
CA LYS A 374 -20.07 -30.26 -78.45
C LYS A 374 -19.80 -31.62 -79.11
N ALA A 375 -20.31 -32.71 -78.54
CA ALA A 375 -20.17 -34.04 -79.12
C ALA A 375 -20.78 -34.12 -80.53
N ARG A 376 -21.95 -33.48 -80.76
CA ARG A 376 -22.57 -33.40 -82.08
C ARG A 376 -21.71 -32.61 -83.07
N MET A 377 -21.20 -31.45 -82.67
CA MET A 377 -20.31 -30.64 -83.50
C MET A 377 -19.00 -31.36 -83.83
N ASP A 378 -18.39 -32.05 -82.86
CA ASP A 378 -17.16 -32.82 -83.06
C ASP A 378 -17.41 -33.99 -84.03
N ALA A 379 -18.56 -34.67 -83.93
CA ALA A 379 -18.96 -35.72 -84.87
C ALA A 379 -19.19 -35.18 -86.29
N GLU A 380 -19.88 -34.03 -86.43
CA GLU A 380 -20.07 -33.35 -87.71
C GLU A 380 -18.72 -32.89 -88.31
N ALA A 381 -17.81 -32.36 -87.49
CA ALA A 381 -16.47 -31.95 -87.91
C ALA A 381 -15.63 -33.13 -88.40
N LEU A 382 -15.65 -34.27 -87.68
CA LEU A 382 -14.98 -35.50 -88.10
C LEU A 382 -15.58 -36.05 -89.41
N ALA A 383 -16.90 -35.99 -89.58
CA ALA A 383 -17.57 -36.40 -90.81
C ALA A 383 -17.16 -35.51 -92.01
N LEU A 384 -17.15 -34.20 -91.83
CA LEU A 384 -16.69 -33.23 -92.84
C LEU A 384 -15.20 -33.43 -93.17
N GLN A 385 -14.36 -33.65 -92.16
CA GLN A 385 -12.94 -33.94 -92.36
C GLN A 385 -12.74 -35.26 -93.14
N GLY A 386 -13.54 -36.28 -92.84
CA GLY A 386 -13.61 -37.52 -93.62
C GLY A 386 -13.98 -37.28 -95.08
N GLN A 387 -15.02 -36.47 -95.33
CA GLN A 387 -15.42 -36.08 -96.70
C GLN A 387 -14.32 -35.30 -97.43
N VAL A 388 -13.67 -34.33 -96.76
CA VAL A 388 -12.52 -33.58 -97.31
C VAL A 388 -11.38 -34.53 -97.67
N SER A 389 -11.04 -35.49 -96.80
CA SER A 389 -9.97 -36.46 -97.08
C SER A 389 -10.29 -37.35 -98.28
N SER A 390 -11.55 -37.78 -98.42
CA SER A 390 -12.02 -38.55 -99.58
C SER A 390 -11.97 -37.74 -100.87
N LEU A 391 -12.43 -36.50 -100.84
CA LEU A 391 -12.34 -35.59 -101.99
C LEU A 391 -10.89 -35.27 -102.35
N GLN A 392 -10.02 -35.06 -101.37
CA GLN A 392 -8.58 -34.88 -101.59
C GLN A 392 -7.97 -36.13 -102.25
N ALA A 393 -8.29 -37.33 -101.76
CA ALA A 393 -7.83 -38.58 -102.37
C ALA A 393 -8.35 -38.73 -103.81
N ALA A 394 -9.62 -38.39 -104.08
CA ALA A 394 -10.19 -38.39 -105.41
C ALA A 394 -9.52 -37.39 -106.35
N ILE A 395 -9.20 -36.17 -105.86
CA ILE A 395 -8.45 -35.15 -106.62
C ILE A 395 -7.04 -35.66 -106.93
N VAL A 396 -6.34 -36.27 -105.97
CA VAL A 396 -5.01 -36.84 -106.18
C VAL A 396 -5.09 -37.95 -107.23
N ALA A 397 -6.03 -38.89 -107.12
CA ALA A 397 -6.23 -39.96 -108.09
C ALA A 397 -6.59 -39.42 -109.49
N ALA A 398 -7.42 -38.37 -109.57
CA ALA A 398 -7.75 -37.71 -110.83
C ALA A 398 -6.53 -36.99 -111.44
N ARG A 399 -5.72 -36.32 -110.63
CA ARG A 399 -4.45 -35.69 -111.04
C ARG A 399 -3.43 -36.73 -111.49
N GLU A 400 -3.30 -37.86 -110.80
CA GLU A 400 -2.44 -38.96 -111.23
C GLU A 400 -2.90 -39.56 -112.56
N LYS A 401 -4.21 -39.77 -112.75
CA LYS A 401 -4.76 -40.20 -114.05
C LYS A 401 -4.47 -39.18 -115.15
N ALA A 402 -4.67 -37.89 -114.89
CA ALA A 402 -4.36 -36.82 -115.83
C ALA A 402 -2.86 -36.76 -116.15
N ARG A 403 -2.00 -36.95 -115.15
CA ARG A 403 -0.55 -37.05 -115.32
C ARG A 403 -0.17 -38.27 -116.14
N ARG A 404 -0.72 -39.45 -115.87
CA ARG A 404 -0.51 -40.67 -116.69
C ARG A 404 -0.94 -40.47 -118.14
N LEU A 405 -2.06 -39.78 -118.38
CA LEU A 405 -2.46 -39.41 -119.75
C LEU A 405 -1.45 -38.46 -120.39
N LYS A 406 -0.99 -37.45 -119.65
CA LYS A 406 0.03 -36.49 -120.10
C LYS A 406 1.36 -37.19 -120.43
N ASP A 407 1.82 -38.08 -119.56
CA ASP A 407 3.02 -38.90 -119.75
C ASP A 407 2.85 -39.79 -121.01
N ARG A 408 1.67 -40.35 -121.25
CA ARG A 408 1.35 -41.13 -122.47
C ARG A 408 1.26 -40.29 -123.75
N THR A 409 0.87 -39.01 -123.64
CA THR A 409 0.95 -38.06 -124.78
C THR A 409 2.37 -37.58 -125.03
N LEU A 410 3.20 -37.49 -123.98
CA LEU A 410 4.63 -37.16 -124.08
C LEU A 410 5.46 -38.34 -124.63
N GLU A 411 5.07 -39.59 -124.38
CA GLU A 411 5.68 -40.78 -124.99
C GLU A 411 5.53 -40.83 -126.53
N ASN A 412 4.60 -40.06 -127.13
CA ASN A 412 4.40 -39.98 -128.58
C ASN A 412 5.14 -38.79 -129.24
N GLU A 413 5.70 -37.87 -128.46
CA GLU A 413 6.51 -36.74 -128.94
C GLU A 413 7.93 -36.88 -128.37
N GLY A 414 8.75 -37.66 -129.07
CA GLY A 414 10.04 -38.13 -128.57
C GLY A 414 11.05 -37.04 -128.15
N ALA A 415 11.88 -37.45 -127.18
CA ALA A 415 13.32 -37.19 -127.09
C ALA A 415 13.86 -35.85 -127.65
N PHE A 416 14.00 -34.83 -126.78
CA PHE A 416 15.08 -33.83 -126.93
C PHE A 416 15.39 -33.08 -125.60
N THR A 417 16.66 -33.19 -125.17
CA THR A 417 17.49 -32.28 -124.32
C THR A 417 17.35 -32.17 -122.78
N LEU A 418 18.43 -32.65 -122.10
CA LEU A 418 19.36 -32.02 -121.11
C LEU A 418 18.92 -30.69 -120.41
N SER A 419 19.31 -30.32 -119.17
CA SER A 419 20.16 -30.84 -118.08
C SER A 419 20.14 -29.81 -116.91
N ILE A 420 20.53 -30.25 -115.68
CA ILE A 420 20.87 -29.48 -114.44
C ILE A 420 19.67 -28.88 -113.66
N GLY A 421 19.43 -29.06 -112.35
CA GLY A 421 20.04 -29.79 -111.21
C GLY A 421 19.09 -29.60 -109.99
N ASN A 422 18.65 -30.67 -109.30
CA ASN A 422 19.17 -31.19 -108.01
C ASN A 422 19.00 -30.20 -106.83
N THR A 423 18.38 -30.43 -105.67
CA THR A 423 17.78 -31.57 -104.92
C THR A 423 16.99 -30.97 -103.75
N GLY A 424 15.84 -31.55 -103.39
CA GLY A 424 15.59 -32.28 -102.11
C GLY A 424 15.73 -31.44 -100.83
N GLY A 425 14.78 -31.37 -99.91
CA GLY A 425 13.55 -32.10 -99.67
C GLY A 425 13.16 -31.87 -98.19
N GLY A 426 11.90 -32.15 -97.86
CA GLY A 426 11.54 -32.60 -96.51
C GLY A 426 11.07 -31.57 -95.49
N SER A 427 9.74 -31.58 -95.29
CA SER A 427 9.10 -31.83 -93.98
C SER A 427 9.08 -30.74 -92.91
N GLY A 428 7.87 -30.49 -92.39
CA GLY A 428 7.66 -30.45 -90.93
C GLY A 428 7.20 -29.14 -90.31
N ALA A 429 5.90 -29.13 -89.95
CA ALA A 429 5.34 -28.66 -88.67
C ALA A 429 5.96 -27.46 -87.92
N GLY A 430 5.09 -26.48 -87.64
CA GLY A 430 4.76 -26.12 -86.27
C GLY A 430 5.56 -25.00 -85.60
N VAL A 431 4.76 -24.15 -84.93
CA VAL A 431 5.04 -23.50 -83.64
C VAL A 431 5.67 -22.09 -83.66
N SER A 432 4.99 -21.28 -82.87
CA SER A 432 5.17 -19.94 -82.35
C SER A 432 6.58 -19.51 -81.91
N GLY A 433 6.79 -18.19 -82.00
CA GLY A 433 7.10 -17.41 -80.80
C GLY A 433 8.57 -17.33 -80.38
N GLN A 434 9.28 -16.39 -80.99
CA GLN A 434 10.17 -15.39 -80.37
C GLN A 434 10.79 -15.72 -78.98
N PRO A 435 12.12 -15.76 -78.90
CA PRO A 435 12.83 -15.08 -77.82
C PRO A 435 13.86 -14.10 -78.39
N GLY A 436 13.82 -12.86 -77.90
CA GLY A 436 14.89 -11.89 -78.09
C GLY A 436 16.02 -12.16 -77.10
N GLY A 437 17.25 -12.20 -77.60
CA GLY A 437 18.46 -12.07 -76.80
C GLY A 437 19.04 -10.67 -76.93
N GLY A 438 19.72 -10.21 -75.88
CA GLY A 438 20.83 -9.26 -76.00
C GLY A 438 20.76 -8.01 -75.11
N GLY A 439 21.79 -7.88 -74.26
CA GLY A 439 22.20 -6.63 -73.60
C GLY A 439 21.93 -6.63 -72.09
N GLY A 440 22.91 -6.86 -71.20
CA GLY A 440 24.31 -6.47 -71.29
C GLY A 440 24.48 -5.00 -70.90
N GLY A 441 24.23 -4.67 -69.63
CA GLY A 441 24.40 -3.33 -69.06
C GLY A 441 25.12 -3.42 -67.72
N ALA A 442 26.46 -3.47 -67.77
CA ALA A 442 27.31 -3.33 -66.59
C ALA A 442 27.40 -1.84 -66.22
N GLY A 443 26.60 -1.42 -65.25
CA GLY A 443 26.70 -0.13 -64.58
C GLY A 443 27.69 -0.22 -63.42
N ALA A 444 28.77 0.55 -63.53
CA ALA A 444 29.79 0.70 -62.49
C ALA A 444 29.20 1.30 -61.21
N GLY A 445 29.22 0.52 -60.14
CA GLY A 445 29.05 0.95 -58.76
C GLY A 445 30.09 0.22 -57.91
N THR A 446 30.82 0.97 -57.10
CA THR A 446 31.84 0.51 -56.12
C THR A 446 31.51 -0.84 -55.46
N PRO A 447 32.46 -1.79 -55.35
CA PRO A 447 32.18 -3.09 -54.75
C PRO A 447 31.93 -2.93 -53.24
N VAL A 448 30.66 -3.02 -52.84
CA VAL A 448 30.28 -3.26 -51.44
C VAL A 448 30.86 -4.62 -51.05
N ASN A 449 31.66 -4.64 -49.99
CA ASN A 449 32.30 -5.86 -49.51
C ASN A 449 31.24 -6.84 -49.01
N LEU A 450 30.95 -7.90 -49.79
CA LEU A 450 29.89 -8.87 -49.49
C LEU A 450 30.00 -9.50 -48.09
N LYS A 451 31.21 -9.55 -47.52
CA LYS A 451 31.44 -10.06 -46.16
C LYS A 451 30.87 -9.11 -45.10
N GLN A 452 31.14 -7.81 -45.21
CA GLN A 452 30.61 -6.79 -44.28
C GLN A 452 29.08 -6.71 -44.34
N LEU A 453 28.51 -6.91 -45.53
CA LEU A 453 27.07 -6.99 -45.70
C LEU A 453 26.52 -8.25 -45.01
N GLY A 454 27.17 -9.41 -45.18
CA GLY A 454 26.80 -10.63 -44.48
C GLY A 454 26.83 -10.50 -42.95
N ASP A 455 27.83 -9.82 -42.39
CA ASP A 455 27.96 -9.60 -40.95
C ASP A 455 26.86 -8.67 -40.40
N LYS A 456 26.56 -7.58 -41.12
CA LYS A 456 25.45 -6.68 -40.76
C LYS A 456 24.08 -7.37 -40.88
N VAL A 457 23.88 -8.18 -41.91
CA VAL A 457 22.64 -8.96 -42.07
C VAL A 457 22.50 -9.94 -40.90
N ARG A 458 23.58 -10.59 -40.46
CA ARG A 458 23.58 -11.46 -39.28
C ARG A 458 23.25 -10.70 -37.99
N GLU A 459 23.81 -9.50 -37.81
CA GLU A 459 23.51 -8.64 -36.65
C GLU A 459 22.02 -8.28 -36.58
N VAL A 460 21.44 -7.86 -37.71
CA VAL A 460 20.01 -7.52 -37.81
C VAL A 460 19.16 -8.77 -37.60
N TYR A 461 19.54 -9.91 -38.19
CA TYR A 461 18.84 -11.19 -38.02
C TYR A 461 18.71 -11.60 -36.54
N VAL A 462 19.80 -11.47 -35.77
CA VAL A 462 19.78 -11.73 -34.32
C VAL A 462 18.94 -10.72 -33.55
N ARG A 463 19.03 -9.41 -33.88
CA ARG A 463 18.18 -8.38 -33.24
C ARG A 463 16.70 -8.59 -33.52
N CYS A 464 16.36 -9.11 -34.69
CA CYS A 464 15.00 -9.51 -35.03
C CYS A 464 14.54 -10.78 -34.27
N GLY A 465 15.38 -11.37 -33.42
CA GLY A 465 15.03 -12.50 -32.55
C GLY A 465 15.14 -13.87 -33.20
N PHE A 466 15.90 -13.99 -34.30
CA PHE A 466 16.20 -15.28 -34.93
C PHE A 466 17.55 -15.84 -34.44
N ASP A 467 17.65 -17.17 -34.33
CA ASP A 467 18.90 -17.84 -34.00
C ASP A 467 19.84 -17.86 -35.20
N ALA A 468 21.05 -17.32 -35.04
CA ALA A 468 22.03 -17.22 -36.11
C ALA A 468 22.74 -18.55 -36.38
N ASP A 469 22.05 -19.49 -37.03
CA ASP A 469 22.66 -20.74 -37.48
C ASP A 469 23.63 -20.52 -38.65
N ALA A 470 24.79 -21.18 -38.61
CA ALA A 470 25.80 -21.09 -39.66
C ALA A 470 25.38 -21.77 -40.99
N SER A 471 24.30 -22.55 -40.98
CA SER A 471 23.72 -23.21 -42.14
C SER A 471 22.82 -22.30 -42.98
N ILE A 472 22.41 -21.16 -42.44
CA ILE A 472 21.47 -20.23 -43.09
C ILE A 472 22.27 -19.25 -43.94
N SER A 473 22.01 -19.25 -45.25
CA SER A 473 22.61 -18.32 -46.21
C SER A 473 22.16 -16.88 -45.94
N THR A 474 22.99 -15.90 -46.28
CA THR A 474 22.63 -14.47 -46.20
C THR A 474 21.34 -14.14 -46.94
N LEU A 475 21.07 -14.81 -48.07
CA LEU A 475 19.81 -14.66 -48.79
C LEU A 475 18.62 -15.19 -47.99
N GLN A 476 18.76 -16.34 -47.32
CA GLN A 476 17.71 -16.91 -46.47
C GLN A 476 17.47 -16.05 -45.22
N MET A 477 18.54 -15.48 -44.62
CA MET A 477 18.40 -14.51 -43.53
C MET A 477 17.60 -13.27 -43.98
N LEU A 478 17.90 -12.75 -45.18
CA LEU A 478 17.16 -11.63 -45.75
C LEU A 478 15.70 -11.97 -46.04
N THR A 479 15.40 -13.13 -46.64
CA THR A 479 14.02 -13.56 -46.90
C THR A 479 13.21 -13.73 -45.61
N ASN A 480 13.83 -14.25 -44.54
CA ASN A 480 13.19 -14.37 -43.24
C ASN A 480 12.95 -13.00 -42.58
N ILE A 481 13.88 -12.07 -42.73
CA ILE A 481 13.72 -10.68 -42.27
C ILE A 481 12.59 -10.00 -43.05
N GLU A 482 12.55 -10.18 -44.37
CA GLU A 482 11.52 -9.63 -45.26
C GLU A 482 10.13 -10.15 -44.90
N MET A 483 9.99 -11.47 -44.73
CA MET A 483 8.73 -12.10 -44.29
C MET A 483 8.26 -11.59 -42.93
N LYS A 484 9.18 -11.42 -41.97
CA LYS A 484 8.85 -10.88 -40.64
C LYS A 484 8.51 -9.39 -40.69
N LEU A 485 9.13 -8.65 -41.59
CA LEU A 485 8.81 -7.25 -41.84
C LEU A 485 7.43 -7.10 -42.48
N GLU A 486 7.08 -7.94 -43.45
CA GLU A 486 5.73 -8.01 -44.04
C GLU A 486 4.68 -8.39 -43.00
N GLU A 487 4.98 -9.32 -42.10
CA GLU A 487 4.11 -9.68 -40.98
C GLU A 487 3.87 -8.48 -40.05
N TYR A 488 4.93 -7.77 -39.66
CA TYR A 488 4.80 -6.57 -38.83
C TYR A 488 4.10 -5.42 -39.54
N LEU A 489 4.36 -5.20 -40.83
CA LEU A 489 3.64 -4.19 -41.61
C LEU A 489 2.16 -4.53 -41.71
N SER A 490 1.80 -5.79 -41.93
CA SER A 490 0.40 -6.24 -41.95
C SER A 490 -0.28 -6.04 -40.58
N MET A 491 0.44 -6.31 -39.48
CA MET A 491 -0.06 -6.02 -38.13
C MET A 491 -0.22 -4.52 -37.87
N VAL A 492 0.69 -3.69 -38.39
CA VAL A 492 0.64 -2.23 -38.25
C VAL A 492 -0.48 -1.61 -39.09
N GLU A 493 -0.72 -2.11 -40.30
CA GLU A 493 -1.84 -1.70 -41.15
C GLU A 493 -3.20 -2.06 -40.55
N ALA A 494 -3.27 -3.16 -39.79
CA ALA A 494 -4.48 -3.60 -39.09
C ALA A 494 -4.69 -2.90 -37.74
N MET A 495 -3.75 -2.09 -37.24
CA MET A 495 -3.90 -1.41 -35.95
C MET A 495 -4.81 -0.18 -36.08
N PRO A 496 -5.82 -0.02 -35.20
CA PRO A 496 -6.66 1.16 -35.18
C PRO A 496 -5.84 2.43 -34.90
N ALA A 497 -6.10 3.51 -35.65
CA ALA A 497 -5.40 4.78 -35.50
C ALA A 497 -5.44 5.32 -34.06
N ASP A 498 -6.57 5.12 -33.35
CA ASP A 498 -6.72 5.54 -31.95
C ASP A 498 -5.80 4.78 -30.97
N TYR A 499 -5.49 3.51 -31.27
CA TYR A 499 -4.56 2.71 -30.48
C TYR A 499 -3.11 3.16 -30.68
N VAL A 500 -2.74 3.53 -31.92
CA VAL A 500 -1.42 4.08 -32.24
C VAL A 500 -1.23 5.43 -31.55
N ASP A 501 -2.19 6.34 -31.68
CA ASP A 501 -2.18 7.65 -31.04
C ASP A 501 -2.08 7.58 -29.52
N SER A 502 -2.83 6.68 -28.89
CA SER A 502 -2.79 6.48 -27.44
C SER A 502 -1.48 5.85 -26.98
N SER A 503 -0.93 4.90 -27.75
CA SER A 503 0.37 4.29 -27.49
C SER A 503 1.53 5.28 -27.64
N GLU A 504 1.48 6.16 -28.65
CA GLU A 504 2.45 7.24 -28.83
C GLU A 504 2.39 8.25 -27.69
N LYS A 505 1.18 8.72 -27.34
CA LYS A 505 0.97 9.62 -26.19
C LYS A 505 1.47 8.98 -24.89
N SER A 506 1.27 7.68 -24.70
CA SER A 506 1.75 6.94 -23.53
C SER A 506 3.28 6.86 -23.49
N ARG A 507 3.92 6.48 -24.61
CA ARG A 507 5.39 6.45 -24.69
C ARG A 507 6.02 7.82 -24.54
N GLU A 508 5.44 8.85 -25.13
CA GLU A 508 5.90 10.23 -25.00
C GLU A 508 5.75 10.74 -23.56
N LYS A 509 4.64 10.40 -22.88
CA LYS A 509 4.44 10.71 -21.47
C LYS A 509 5.48 10.01 -20.59
N GLU A 510 5.81 8.75 -20.87
CA GLU A 510 6.84 8.01 -20.13
C GLU A 510 8.24 8.61 -20.37
N ARG A 511 8.61 8.95 -21.61
CA ARG A 511 9.87 9.67 -21.89
C ARG A 511 9.97 10.97 -21.11
N ARG A 512 8.90 11.78 -21.09
CA ARG A 512 8.85 13.03 -20.32
C ARG A 512 8.89 12.81 -18.81
N LYS A 513 8.38 11.70 -18.32
CA LYS A 513 8.46 11.33 -16.92
C LYS A 513 9.89 10.93 -16.55
N VAL A 514 10.49 10.03 -17.32
CA VAL A 514 11.90 9.62 -17.15
C VAL A 514 12.83 10.83 -17.19
N ALA A 515 12.67 11.73 -18.16
CA ALA A 515 13.48 12.95 -18.25
C ALA A 515 13.30 13.91 -17.04
N ARG A 516 12.08 14.02 -16.51
CA ARG A 516 11.81 14.82 -15.31
C ARG A 516 12.41 14.18 -14.06
N ASP A 517 12.25 12.87 -13.91
CA ASP A 517 12.77 12.12 -12.76
C ASP A 517 14.31 12.13 -12.77
N GLU A 518 14.94 12.01 -13.93
CA GLU A 518 16.40 12.12 -14.08
C GLU A 518 16.90 13.53 -13.74
N LYS A 519 16.21 14.58 -14.20
CA LYS A 519 16.53 15.97 -13.85
C LYS A 519 16.39 16.24 -12.35
N LEU A 520 15.34 15.71 -11.73
CA LEU A 520 15.07 15.88 -10.30
C LEU A 520 16.08 15.09 -9.45
N SER A 521 16.45 13.88 -9.89
CA SER A 521 17.53 13.09 -9.30
C SER A 521 18.89 13.78 -9.41
N ALA A 522 19.21 14.38 -10.56
CA ALA A 522 20.44 15.14 -10.76
C ALA A 522 20.53 16.36 -9.82
N GLN A 523 19.43 17.12 -9.68
CA GLN A 523 19.35 18.25 -8.74
C GLN A 523 19.51 17.80 -7.28
N HIS A 524 18.88 16.69 -6.90
CA HIS A 524 19.03 16.13 -5.55
C HIS A 524 20.47 15.72 -5.28
N ARG A 525 21.13 15.01 -6.21
CA ARG A 525 22.55 14.63 -6.08
C ARG A 525 23.45 15.85 -5.97
N GLU A 526 23.18 16.91 -6.74
CA GLU A 526 23.98 18.14 -6.66
C GLU A 526 23.79 18.85 -5.30
N HIS A 527 22.55 18.91 -4.81
CA HIS A 527 22.25 19.49 -3.50
C HIS A 527 22.89 18.68 -2.37
N GLU A 528 22.77 17.36 -2.42
CA GLU A 528 23.40 16.43 -1.47
C GLU A 528 24.92 16.55 -1.50
N ALA A 529 25.54 16.63 -2.69
CA ALA A 529 26.99 16.85 -2.83
C ALA A 529 27.44 18.23 -2.31
N ARG A 530 26.57 19.25 -2.38
CA ARG A 530 26.83 20.57 -1.82
C ARG A 530 26.75 20.55 -0.29
N MET A 531 25.73 19.88 0.25
CA MET A 531 25.56 19.67 1.70
C MET A 531 26.73 18.85 2.27
N ALA A 532 27.13 17.76 1.61
CA ALA A 532 28.26 16.93 1.99
C ALA A 532 29.57 17.72 2.02
N ARG A 533 29.86 18.53 0.98
CA ARG A 533 31.04 19.42 0.95
C ARG A 533 31.01 20.48 2.07
N ALA A 534 29.83 20.99 2.43
CA ALA A 534 29.68 21.94 3.53
C ALA A 534 29.91 21.28 4.89
N LEU A 535 29.38 20.07 5.09
CA LEU A 535 29.59 19.26 6.29
C LEU A 535 31.06 18.84 6.44
N GLU A 536 31.72 18.43 5.35
CA GLU A 536 33.14 18.09 5.33
C GLU A 536 34.00 19.31 5.69
N ARG A 537 33.68 20.49 5.14
CA ARG A 537 34.36 21.74 5.52
C ARG A 537 34.13 22.12 6.99
N ALA A 538 32.95 21.83 7.54
CA ALA A 538 32.64 22.08 8.95
C ALA A 538 33.32 21.07 9.90
N ALA A 539 33.47 19.82 9.46
CA ALA A 539 34.15 18.75 10.19
C ALA A 539 35.68 18.84 10.09
N ALA A 540 36.21 19.52 9.05
CA ALA A 540 37.63 19.73 8.90
C ALA A 540 38.19 20.48 10.12
N PRO A 541 39.29 20.00 10.71
CA PRO A 541 39.86 20.61 11.90
C PRO A 541 40.25 22.06 11.62
N VAL A 542 39.70 22.99 12.40
CA VAL A 542 39.98 24.41 12.28
C VAL A 542 41.44 24.66 12.67
N PHE A 543 42.30 24.88 11.68
CA PHE A 543 43.70 25.24 11.91
C PHE A 543 43.78 26.64 12.50
N LYS A 544 43.93 26.73 13.82
CA LYS A 544 44.20 27.98 14.52
C LYS A 544 45.66 28.35 14.28
N LYS A 545 45.90 29.42 13.52
CA LYS A 545 47.25 29.98 13.36
C LYS A 545 47.77 30.39 14.75
N THR A 546 48.73 29.66 15.29
CA THR A 546 49.36 29.98 16.56
C THR A 546 50.47 31.01 16.34
N GLY A 547 50.38 32.13 17.07
CA GLY A 547 51.34 33.24 16.99
C GLY A 547 50.72 34.54 16.49
N LYS A 548 51.38 35.67 16.82
CA LYS A 548 51.02 36.99 16.31
C LYS A 548 51.24 36.95 14.79
N PRO A 549 50.23 37.23 13.96
CA PRO A 549 50.41 37.30 12.52
C PRO A 549 51.56 38.26 12.23
N LEU A 550 52.55 37.82 11.46
CA LEU A 550 53.64 38.69 11.04
C LEU A 550 52.99 39.84 10.24
N MET A 551 52.95 41.03 10.83
CA MET A 551 52.49 42.23 10.16
C MET A 551 53.51 42.55 9.07
N PHE A 552 53.26 42.08 7.86
CA PHE A 552 53.98 42.58 6.71
C PHE A 552 53.72 44.08 6.66
N ARG A 553 54.81 44.87 6.72
CA ARG A 553 54.75 46.30 6.43
C ARG A 553 54.06 46.43 5.09
N SER A 554 53.13 47.39 4.97
CA SER A 554 52.38 47.62 3.72
C SER A 554 53.36 47.60 2.55
N ALA A 555 53.27 46.57 1.71
CA ALA A 555 54.01 46.57 0.46
C ALA A 555 53.59 47.82 -0.31
N PRO A 556 54.54 48.56 -0.92
CA PRO A 556 54.18 49.71 -1.75
C PRO A 556 53.10 49.30 -2.75
N PRO A 557 52.10 50.15 -3.02
CA PRO A 557 50.94 49.79 -3.83
C PRO A 557 51.42 49.24 -5.18
N GLN A 558 51.30 47.92 -5.36
CA GLN A 558 51.54 47.33 -6.65
C GLN A 558 50.43 47.81 -7.57
N ARG A 559 50.83 48.49 -8.64
CA ARG A 559 49.93 48.82 -9.76
C ARG A 559 49.22 47.51 -10.13
N LYS A 560 47.90 47.48 -10.01
CA LYS A 560 47.08 46.37 -10.53
C LYS A 560 47.48 46.18 -12.00
N LYS A 561 48.22 45.12 -12.31
CA LYS A 561 48.04 44.48 -13.61
C LYS A 561 46.65 43.89 -13.51
N VAL A 562 45.71 44.50 -14.22
CA VAL A 562 44.45 43.84 -14.56
C VAL A 562 44.88 42.62 -15.37
N VAL A 563 44.97 41.48 -14.71
CA VAL A 563 44.81 40.21 -15.41
C VAL A 563 43.31 40.19 -15.69
N GLN A 564 42.94 40.53 -16.93
CA GLN A 564 41.67 40.07 -17.46
C GLN A 564 41.69 38.56 -17.25
N ALA A 565 40.81 38.05 -16.39
CA ALA A 565 40.39 36.68 -16.56
C ALA A 565 39.83 36.63 -17.98
N ASP A 566 40.45 35.82 -18.83
CA ASP A 566 39.94 35.60 -20.17
C ASP A 566 38.62 34.82 -20.03
N ASP A 567 37.51 35.55 -19.90
CA ASP A 567 36.13 35.03 -20.04
C ASP A 567 35.94 34.36 -21.43
N ARG A 568 36.92 34.51 -22.33
CA ARG A 568 37.03 33.78 -23.61
C ARG A 568 37.00 32.28 -23.44
N ASN A 569 37.50 31.71 -22.34
CA ASN A 569 37.49 30.26 -22.14
C ASN A 569 36.08 29.72 -21.84
N ASP A 570 35.23 30.53 -21.21
CA ASP A 570 33.85 30.14 -20.90
C ASP A 570 32.95 30.37 -22.13
N GLU A 571 33.18 31.44 -22.90
CA GLU A 571 32.49 31.67 -24.18
C GLU A 571 32.90 30.67 -25.27
N GLU A 572 34.17 30.24 -25.33
CA GLU A 572 34.65 29.22 -26.28
C GLU A 572 34.12 27.83 -25.91
N ALA A 573 33.97 27.51 -24.62
CA ALA A 573 33.31 26.29 -24.16
C ALA A 573 31.80 26.28 -24.44
N GLU A 574 31.11 27.42 -24.29
CA GLU A 574 29.70 27.55 -24.68
C GLU A 574 29.52 27.48 -26.20
N LEU A 575 30.45 28.04 -26.99
CA LEU A 575 30.44 27.97 -28.45
C LEU A 575 30.70 26.54 -28.97
N GLU A 576 31.63 25.80 -28.35
CA GLU A 576 31.87 24.38 -28.64
C GLU A 576 30.66 23.50 -28.30
N ALA A 577 30.00 23.76 -27.16
CA ALA A 577 28.78 23.06 -26.79
C ALA A 577 27.62 23.36 -27.76
N TYR A 578 27.51 24.60 -28.23
CA TYR A 578 26.51 25.00 -29.22
C TYR A 578 26.77 24.38 -30.61
N LEU A 579 28.02 24.38 -31.08
CA LEU A 579 28.42 23.78 -32.35
C LEU A 579 28.29 22.24 -32.35
N ALA A 580 28.44 21.59 -31.19
CA ALA A 580 28.22 20.15 -31.05
C ALA A 580 26.74 19.75 -31.10
N GLN A 581 25.81 20.69 -30.86
CA GLN A 581 24.38 20.43 -30.85
C GLN A 581 23.73 20.46 -32.24
N ASP A 582 24.39 21.09 -33.22
CA ASP A 582 23.94 21.19 -34.62
C ASP A 582 24.57 20.15 -35.57
N MET A 583 25.33 19.17 -35.04
CA MET A 583 26.01 18.11 -35.81
C MET A 583 25.48 16.68 -35.54
N ILE A 584 24.19 16.53 -35.20
CA ILE A 584 23.49 15.23 -35.17
C ILE A 584 22.23 15.29 -36.03
#